data_AF-A0A1V5NAZ9-F1
#
_entry.id   AF-A0A1V5NAZ9-F1
#
_cell.length_a   1.000
_cell.length_b   1.000
_cell.length_c   1.000
_cell.angle_alpha   90.00
_cell.angle_beta   90.00
_cell.angle_gamma   90.00
#
_symmetry.space_group_name_H-M   'P 1'
#
loop_
_entity.id
_entity.type
_entity.pdbx_description
1 polymer ?
#
loop_
_entity_poly.entity_id
_entity_poly.type
_entity_poly.pdbx_seq_one_letter_code
_entity_poly.pdbx_strand_id
1 'polypeptide(L)'
;MKRKGFTLIELLIVILILGALAAIAIPRITTSAGTAKTNACMTNVDLLNSQMELYAADHSGVYPELGTLTSDPNYFPDGAPACPFGTAYQMGANHRITPHSH
;
A
#
# COMPACT_ATOMS: atom_id res chain seq x y z
N MET A 1 26.58 45.05 23.89
CA MET A 1 26.43 43.94 22.92
C MET A 1 25.30 44.29 21.96
N LYS A 2 25.60 44.67 20.70
CA LYS A 2 24.55 44.95 19.71
C LYS A 2 23.96 43.62 19.25
N ARG A 3 22.72 43.32 19.66
CA ARG A 3 21.98 42.20 19.08
C ARG A 3 21.65 42.55 17.63
N LYS A 4 22.17 41.77 16.67
CA LYS A 4 21.70 41.85 15.28
C LYS A 4 20.28 41.28 15.26
N GLY A 5 19.31 42.12 14.91
CA GLY A 5 17.94 41.70 14.64
C GLY A 5 17.84 41.08 13.24
N PHE A 6 16.99 40.08 13.09
CA PHE A 6 16.63 39.51 11.79
C PHE A 6 15.90 40.58 10.96
N THR A 7 16.20 40.68 9.68
CA THR A 7 15.49 41.65 8.82
C THR A 7 14.17 41.05 8.30
N LEU A 8 13.14 41.88 8.11
CA LEU A 8 11.86 41.41 7.57
C LEU A 8 12.00 40.80 6.17
N ILE A 9 12.90 41.35 5.35
CA ILE A 9 13.15 40.86 3.99
C ILE A 9 13.80 39.48 3.97
N GLU A 10 14.65 39.19 4.95
CA GLU A 10 15.34 37.91 5.11
C GLU A 10 14.36 36.82 5.52
N LEU A 11 13.37 37.14 6.37
CA LEU A 11 12.26 36.23 6.65
C LEU A 11 11.36 36.03 5.42
N LEU A 12 11.10 37.09 4.65
CA LEU A 12 10.24 37.06 3.47
C LEU A 12 10.81 36.16 2.36
N ILE A 13 12.10 36.26 2.07
CA ILE A 13 12.76 35.41 1.06
C ILE A 13 12.75 33.94 1.50
N VAL A 14 12.93 33.66 2.79
CA VAL A 14 12.90 32.29 3.32
C VAL A 14 11.52 31.64 3.12
N ILE A 15 10.44 32.32 3.50
CA ILE A 15 9.09 31.75 3.32
C ILE A 15 8.72 31.60 1.83
N LEU A 16 9.23 32.48 0.97
CA LEU A 16 9.04 32.38 -0.48
C LEU A 16 9.72 31.12 -1.04
N ILE A 17 10.96 30.85 -0.63
CA ILE A 17 11.69 29.64 -1.06
C ILE A 17 11.03 28.39 -0.48
N LEU A 18 10.65 28.39 0.82
CA LEU A 18 9.95 27.26 1.44
C LEU A 18 8.60 26.99 0.76
N GLY A 19 7.85 28.03 0.40
CA GLY A 19 6.59 27.90 -0.33
C GLY A 19 6.78 27.29 -1.73
N ALA A 20 7.80 27.74 -2.47
CA ALA A 20 8.11 27.18 -3.79
C ALA A 20 8.54 25.70 -3.72
N LEU A 21 9.35 25.33 -2.73
CA LEU A 21 9.76 23.94 -2.51
C LEU A 21 8.57 23.07 -2.10
N ALA A 22 7.70 23.56 -1.20
CA ALA A 22 6.51 22.83 -0.76
C ALA A 22 5.53 22.56 -1.93
N ALA A 23 5.33 23.55 -2.81
CA ALA A 23 4.46 23.41 -3.98
C ALA A 23 4.91 22.29 -4.93
N ILE A 24 6.22 22.04 -5.04
CA ILE A 24 6.77 20.95 -5.87
C ILE A 24 6.79 19.62 -5.10
N ALA A 25 7.15 19.64 -3.82
CA ALA A 25 7.35 18.43 -3.02
C ALA A 25 6.03 17.72 -2.70
N ILE A 26 4.99 18.46 -2.28
CA ILE A 26 3.70 17.90 -1.83
C ILE A 26 3.03 17.01 -2.90
N PRO A 27 2.81 17.46 -4.16
CA PRO A 27 2.14 16.62 -5.16
C PRO A 27 2.96 15.38 -5.54
N ARG A 28 4.30 15.45 -5.45
CA ARG A 28 5.17 14.29 -5.72
C ARG A 28 5.05 13.22 -4.63
N ILE A 29 5.05 13.61 -3.36
CA ILE A 29 4.95 12.65 -2.25
C ILE A 29 3.57 11.99 -2.20
N THR A 30 2.49 12.72 -2.48
CA THR A 30 1.13 12.15 -2.48
C THR A 30 0.94 11.13 -3.59
N THR A 31 1.44 11.44 -4.79
CA THR A 31 1.38 10.53 -5.94
C THR A 31 2.23 9.28 -5.70
N SER A 32 3.46 9.46 -5.19
CA SER A 32 4.35 8.33 -4.86
C SER A 32 3.75 7.39 -3.81
N ALA A 33 3.14 7.94 -2.76
CA ALA A 33 2.46 7.16 -1.73
C ALA A 33 1.25 6.39 -2.30
N GLY A 34 0.48 7.01 -3.19
CA GLY A 34 -0.62 6.34 -3.90
C GLY A 34 -0.12 5.15 -4.73
N THR A 35 0.89 5.36 -5.58
CA THR A 35 1.49 4.29 -6.40
C THR A 35 2.07 3.17 -5.54
N ALA A 36 2.74 3.50 -4.44
CA ALA A 36 3.28 2.49 -3.52
C ALA A 36 2.18 1.61 -2.91
N LYS A 37 1.04 2.21 -2.51
CA LYS A 37 -0.12 1.47 -2.03
C LYS A 37 -0.74 0.58 -3.12
N THR A 38 -0.86 1.06 -4.34
CA THR A 38 -1.37 0.27 -5.48
C THR A 38 -0.46 -0.92 -5.77
N ASN A 39 0.86 -0.70 -5.80
CA ASN A 39 1.84 -1.77 -6.01
C ASN A 39 1.77 -2.81 -4.88
N ALA A 40 1.70 -2.37 -3.63
CA ALA A 40 1.54 -3.28 -2.49
C ALA A 40 0.23 -4.09 -2.58
N CYS A 41 -0.88 -3.47 -3.00
CA CYS A 41 -2.14 -4.18 -3.22
C CYS A 41 -2.00 -5.28 -4.28
N MET A 42 -1.35 -4.98 -5.41
CA MET A 42 -1.09 -5.97 -6.47
C MET A 42 -0.19 -7.11 -5.99
N THR A 43 0.88 -6.80 -5.26
CA THR A 43 1.76 -7.83 -4.67
C THR A 43 0.99 -8.74 -3.69
N ASN A 44 0.09 -8.17 -2.89
CA ASN A 44 -0.76 -8.96 -1.98
C ASN A 44 -1.73 -9.88 -2.75
N VAL A 45 -2.29 -9.44 -3.89
CA VAL A 45 -3.12 -10.29 -4.77
C VAL A 45 -2.31 -11.48 -5.29
N ASP A 46 -1.07 -11.25 -5.74
CA ASP A 46 -0.20 -12.32 -6.21
C ASP A 46 0.21 -13.29 -5.09
N LEU A 47 0.45 -12.76 -3.89
CA LEU A 47 0.72 -13.57 -2.70
C LEU A 47 -0.47 -14.45 -2.34
N LEU A 48 -1.68 -13.90 -2.27
CA LEU A 48 -2.89 -14.67 -1.98
C LEU A 48 -3.14 -15.74 -3.03
N ASN A 49 -2.98 -15.42 -4.33
CA ASN A 49 -3.09 -16.40 -5.40
C ASN A 49 -2.06 -17.52 -5.26
N SER A 50 -0.82 -17.19 -4.90
CA SER A 50 0.23 -18.19 -4.70
C SER A 50 -0.09 -19.14 -3.54
N GLN A 51 -0.67 -18.63 -2.44
CA GLN A 51 -1.11 -19.45 -1.31
C GLN A 51 -2.36 -20.29 -1.65
N MET A 52 -3.26 -19.78 -2.49
CA MET A 52 -4.39 -20.56 -3.02
C MET A 52 -3.92 -21.78 -3.83
N GLU A 53 -2.92 -21.59 -4.70
CA GLU A 53 -2.33 -22.70 -5.48
C GLU A 53 -1.59 -23.69 -4.58
N LEU A 54 -0.87 -23.20 -3.56
CA LEU A 54 -0.21 -24.07 -2.58
C LEU A 54 -1.24 -24.92 -1.82
N TYR A 55 -2.33 -24.30 -1.37
CA TYR A 55 -3.41 -25.03 -0.69
C TYR A 55 -3.99 -26.11 -1.59
N ALA A 56 -4.26 -25.77 -2.85
CA ALA A 56 -4.78 -26.74 -3.81
C ALA A 56 -3.78 -27.90 -4.02
N ALA A 57 -2.48 -27.63 -4.08
CA ALA A 57 -1.46 -28.67 -4.19
C ALA A 57 -1.49 -29.64 -2.99
N ASP A 58 -1.64 -29.12 -1.77
CA ASP A 58 -1.71 -29.93 -0.55
C ASP A 58 -3.03 -30.70 -0.40
N HIS A 59 -4.12 -30.17 -0.99
CA HIS A 59 -5.47 -30.71 -0.88
C HIS A 59 -6.00 -31.36 -2.17
N SER A 60 -5.11 -32.00 -2.94
CA SER A 60 -5.48 -32.79 -4.13
C SER A 60 -6.27 -32.00 -5.19
N GLY A 61 -5.91 -30.73 -5.40
CA GLY A 61 -6.52 -29.82 -6.37
C GLY A 61 -7.78 -29.10 -5.88
N VAL A 62 -8.16 -29.24 -4.60
CA VAL A 62 -9.32 -28.56 -4.03
C VAL A 62 -8.92 -27.17 -3.54
N TYR A 63 -9.54 -26.13 -4.11
CA TYR A 63 -9.32 -24.75 -3.68
C TYR A 63 -10.19 -24.40 -2.45
N PRO A 64 -9.64 -23.66 -1.47
CA PRO A 64 -10.39 -23.23 -0.30
C PRO A 64 -11.24 -21.98 -0.62
N GLU A 65 -12.18 -21.64 0.27
CA GLU A 65 -12.72 -20.28 0.29
C GLU A 65 -11.66 -19.30 0.82
N LEU A 66 -11.76 -18.02 0.44
CA LEU A 66 -10.76 -17.01 0.80
C LEU A 66 -10.62 -16.91 2.33
N GLY A 67 -11.73 -16.92 3.06
CA GLY A 67 -11.74 -16.84 4.53
C GLY A 67 -11.06 -18.04 5.20
N THR A 68 -11.18 -19.23 4.62
CA THR A 68 -10.54 -20.44 5.12
C THR A 68 -9.03 -20.35 4.96
N LEU A 69 -8.55 -19.92 3.78
CA LEU A 69 -7.13 -19.73 3.54
C LEU A 69 -6.52 -18.66 4.45
N THR A 70 -7.16 -17.48 4.53
CA THR A 70 -6.61 -16.33 5.27
C THR A 70 -6.60 -16.52 6.78
N SER A 71 -7.40 -17.45 7.30
CA SER A 71 -7.46 -17.79 8.71
C SER A 71 -6.54 -18.95 9.10
N ASP A 72 -5.93 -19.65 8.12
CA ASP A 72 -5.08 -20.80 8.36
C ASP A 72 -3.62 -20.38 8.60
N PRO A 73 -3.06 -20.60 9.81
CA PRO A 73 -1.68 -20.25 10.13
C PRO A 73 -0.63 -21.02 9.32
N ASN A 74 -0.99 -22.14 8.68
CA ASN A 74 -0.05 -22.88 7.84
C ASN A 74 0.30 -22.13 6.54
N TYR A 75 -0.63 -21.30 6.05
CA TYR A 75 -0.44 -20.50 4.83
C TYR A 75 -0.15 -19.04 5.14
N PHE A 76 -0.70 -18.50 6.23
CA PHE A 76 -0.46 -17.14 6.71
C PHE A 76 -0.10 -17.12 8.20
N PRO A 77 1.12 -17.54 8.57
CA PRO A 77 1.54 -17.61 9.98
C PRO A 77 1.56 -16.24 10.68
N ASP A 78 1.85 -15.18 9.93
CA ASP A 78 1.87 -13.79 10.43
C ASP A 78 0.55 -13.04 10.18
N GLY A 79 -0.48 -13.74 9.70
CA GLY A 79 -1.76 -13.18 9.29
C GLY A 79 -1.82 -12.80 7.81
N ALA A 80 -3.03 -12.82 7.26
CA ALA A 80 -3.24 -12.52 5.85
C ALA A 80 -3.05 -11.02 5.53
N PRO A 81 -2.49 -10.70 4.35
CA PRO A 81 -2.31 -9.32 3.94
C PRO A 81 -3.65 -8.59 3.78
N ALA A 82 -3.74 -7.37 4.31
CA ALA A 82 -4.86 -6.47 4.08
C ALA A 82 -4.56 -5.49 2.94
N CYS A 83 -5.60 -5.06 2.23
CA CYS A 83 -5.46 -4.02 1.23
C CYS A 83 -5.06 -2.68 1.87
N PRO A 84 -4.04 -1.96 1.38
CA PRO A 84 -3.64 -0.65 1.89
C PRO A 84 -4.71 0.47 1.78
N PHE A 85 -5.78 0.20 1.03
CA PHE A 85 -6.93 1.09 0.86
C PHE A 85 -8.16 0.65 1.68
N GLY A 86 -8.08 -0.47 2.40
CA GLY A 86 -9.14 -0.95 3.31
C GLY A 86 -10.26 -1.75 2.64
N THR A 87 -10.23 -1.95 1.33
CA THR A 87 -11.19 -2.80 0.61
C THR A 87 -10.83 -4.28 0.74
N ALA A 88 -11.82 -5.13 0.95
CA ALA A 88 -11.59 -6.58 1.07
C ALA A 88 -11.23 -7.20 -0.30
N TYR A 89 -10.31 -8.16 -0.28
CA TYR A 89 -10.03 -9.00 -1.46
C TYR A 89 -11.23 -9.90 -1.77
N GLN A 90 -11.48 -10.11 -3.06
CA GLN A 90 -12.56 -10.97 -3.54
C GLN A 90 -11.97 -12.09 -4.40
N MET A 91 -12.50 -13.29 -4.21
CA MET A 91 -12.19 -14.44 -5.06
C MET A 91 -13.17 -14.48 -6.22
N GLY A 92 -12.64 -14.57 -7.44
CA GLY A 92 -13.43 -14.77 -8.65
C GLY A 92 -13.89 -16.23 -8.79
N ALA A 93 -14.78 -16.48 -9.75
CA ALA A 93 -15.31 -17.82 -10.04
C ALA A 93 -14.24 -18.84 -10.50
N ASN A 94 -13.03 -18.37 -10.85
CA ASN A 94 -11.89 -19.18 -11.25
C ASN A 94 -10.93 -19.49 -10.09
N HIS A 95 -11.38 -19.35 -8.84
CA HIS A 95 -10.57 -19.56 -7.62
C HIS A 95 -9.35 -18.63 -7.50
N ARG A 96 -9.29 -17.56 -8.30
CA ARG A 96 -8.22 -16.56 -8.24
C ARG A 96 -8.71 -15.28 -7.60
N ILE A 97 -7.83 -14.62 -6.86
CA ILE A 97 -8.09 -13.29 -6.32
C ILE A 97 -8.05 -12.28 -7.45
N THR A 98 -9.14 -11.55 -7.62
CA THR A 98 -9.26 -10.54 -8.66
C THR A 98 -8.65 -9.23 -8.17
N PRO A 99 -7.73 -8.62 -8.94
CA PRO A 99 -7.29 -7.27 -8.63
C PRO A 99 -8.48 -6.31 -8.73
N HIS A 100 -8.51 -5.32 -7.84
CA HIS A 100 -9.53 -4.27 -7.82
C HIS A 100 -8.86 -2.90 -7.88
N SER A 101 -9.55 -1.93 -8.48
CA SER A 101 -9.06 -0.57 -8.65
C SER A 101 -9.34 0.30 -7.42
N HIS A 102 -8.51 1.31 -7.20
CA HIS A 102 -8.62 2.33 -6.15
C HIS A 102 -8.59 3.73 -6.73
#